data_AF-A0A5J6N375-F1
#
_entry.id   AF-A0A5J6N375-F1
#
_cell.length_a   1.000
_cell.length_b   1.000
_cell.length_c   1.000
_cell.angle_alpha   90.00
_cell.angle_beta   90.00
_cell.angle_gamma   90.00
#
_symmetry.space_group_name_H-M   'P 1'
#
loop_
_entity.id
_entity.type
_entity.pdbx_description
1 polymer ?
#
loop_
_entity_poly.entity_id
_entity_poly.type
_entity_poly.pdbx_seq_one_letter_code
_entity_poly.pdbx_strand_id
1 'polypeptide(L)' 'MAKLKLGALEDDKPVKVTLELSAALHRDLVSYAEVLARESGKPVADPLKLIPPMIQRFMATDRAFARARRDTKQAQST' A
#
# COMPACT_ATOMS: atom_id res chain seq x y z
N MET A 1 19.40 9.07 -8.23
CA MET A 1 18.94 7.71 -7.83
C MET A 1 17.47 7.77 -7.47
N ALA A 2 16.65 6.82 -7.92
CA ALA A 2 15.21 6.84 -7.68
C ALA A 2 14.91 6.33 -6.25
N LYS A 3 14.25 7.15 -5.44
CA LYS A 3 13.83 6.81 -4.07
C LYS A 3 12.58 5.93 -4.10
N LEU A 4 12.46 4.93 -3.23
CA LEU A 4 11.23 4.16 -3.10
C LEU A 4 10.04 5.08 -2.75
N LYS A 5 8.88 4.77 -3.33
CA LYS A 5 7.66 5.57 -3.15
C LYS A 5 7.01 5.39 -1.78
N LEU A 6 7.41 4.37 -1.01
CA LEU A 6 6.83 4.05 0.29
C LEU A 6 7.58 4.79 1.43
N GLY A 7 6.82 5.42 2.33
CA GLY A 7 7.34 6.09 3.54
C GLY A 7 7.18 5.22 4.79
N ALA A 8 7.32 5.81 5.98
CA ALA A 8 7.06 5.11 7.24
C ALA A 8 5.61 4.61 7.32
N LEU A 9 5.41 3.44 7.95
CA LEU A 9 4.10 2.81 8.12
C LEU A 9 3.31 3.55 9.22
N GLU A 10 2.06 3.91 8.95
CA GLU A 10 1.12 4.49 9.93
C GLU A 10 0.29 3.39 10.63
N ASP A 11 -0.19 3.68 11.84
CA ASP A 11 -0.94 2.74 12.70
C ASP A 11 -2.42 3.16 12.81
N ASP A 12 -3.25 2.65 11.90
CA ASP A 12 -4.69 2.92 11.81
C ASP A 12 -5.55 1.75 12.35
N LYS A 13 -6.82 2.01 12.71
CA LYS A 13 -7.75 0.97 13.19
C LYS A 13 -7.97 -0.11 12.13
N PRO A 14 -7.47 -1.35 12.31
CA PRO A 14 -7.41 -2.32 11.22
C PRO A 14 -8.74 -3.05 11.03
N VAL A 15 -9.11 -3.26 9.76
CA VAL A 15 -10.13 -4.23 9.36
C VAL A 15 -9.40 -5.50 8.93
N LYS A 16 -9.76 -6.65 9.52
CA LYS A 16 -9.14 -7.94 9.16
C LYS A 16 -9.71 -8.43 7.82
N VAL A 17 -8.80 -8.73 6.89
CA VAL A 17 -9.12 -9.29 5.57
C VAL A 17 -8.23 -10.51 5.37
N THR A 18 -8.81 -11.63 4.92
CA THR A 18 -8.07 -12.80 4.45
C THR A 18 -7.82 -12.65 2.96
N LEU A 19 -6.58 -12.85 2.52
CA LEU A 19 -6.19 -12.71 1.12
C LEU A 19 -5.30 -13.88 0.69
N GLU A 20 -5.38 -14.26 -0.57
CA GLU A 20 -4.48 -15.24 -1.19
C GLU A 20 -3.52 -14.50 -2.14
N LEU A 21 -2.23 -14.81 -2.05
CA LEU A 21 -1.20 -14.27 -2.94
C LEU A 21 -0.60 -15.39 -3.77
N SER A 22 -0.20 -15.07 -5.00
CA SER A 22 0.71 -15.94 -5.73
C SER A 22 2.05 -16.02 -5.01
N ALA A 23 2.72 -17.17 -5.10
CA ALA A 23 4.06 -17.36 -4.50
C ALA A 23 5.08 -16.35 -5.06
N ALA A 24 4.92 -15.93 -6.33
CA ALA A 24 5.76 -14.91 -6.94
C ALA A 24 5.58 -13.55 -6.25
N LEU A 25 4.35 -13.10 -6.08
CA LEU A 25 4.07 -11.81 -5.42
C LEU A 25 4.53 -11.80 -3.97
N HIS A 26 4.39 -12.91 -3.25
CA HIS A 26 4.93 -13.01 -1.89
C HIS A 26 6.46 -12.85 -1.85
N ARG A 27 7.20 -13.50 -2.77
CA ARG A 27 8.66 -13.33 -2.86
C ARG A 27 9.08 -11.90 -3.21
N ASP A 28 8.31 -11.24 -4.06
CA ASP A 28 8.55 -9.83 -4.41
C ASP A 28 8.31 -8.92 -3.20
N LEU A 29 7.28 -9.18 -2.39
CA LEU A 29 7.03 -8.45 -1.13
C LEU A 29 8.17 -8.63 -0.12
N VAL A 30 8.69 -9.85 0.03
CA VAL A 30 9.86 -10.12 0.89
C VAL A 30 11.06 -9.31 0.41
N SER A 31 11.36 -9.37 -0.89
CA SER A 31 12.48 -8.63 -1.49
C SER A 31 12.32 -7.12 -1.32
N TYR A 32 11.09 -6.61 -1.49
CA TYR A 32 10.79 -5.19 -1.28
C TYR A 32 11.00 -4.77 0.18
N ALA A 33 10.57 -5.60 1.14
CA ALA A 33 10.74 -5.35 2.57
C ALA A 33 12.23 -5.23 2.94
N GLU A 34 13.08 -6.09 2.36
CA GLU A 34 14.53 -6.03 2.57
C GLU A 34 15.15 -4.74 2.03
N VAL A 35 14.78 -4.33 0.81
CA VAL A 35 15.29 -3.08 0.22
C VAL A 35 14.82 -1.88 1.05
N LEU A 36 13.54 -1.84 1.43
CA LEU A 36 13.00 -0.77 2.24
C LEU A 36 13.66 -0.69 3.62
N ALA A 37 13.97 -1.83 4.24
CA ALA A 37 14.66 -1.86 5.53
C ALA A 37 16.07 -1.28 5.42
N ARG A 38 16.78 -1.57 4.32
CA ARG A 38 18.10 -1.00 4.03
C ARG A 38 18.01 0.51 3.78
N GLU A 39 17.02 0.98 3.02
CA GLU A 39 16.87 2.41 2.72
C GLU A 39 16.41 3.25 3.92
N SER A 40 15.53 2.69 4.76
CA SER A 40 14.94 3.41 5.90
C SER A 40 15.72 3.25 7.21
N GLY A 41 16.64 2.28 7.26
CA GLY A 41 17.33 1.88 8.50
C GLY A 41 16.39 1.22 9.53
N LYS A 42 15.15 0.92 9.15
CA LYS A 42 14.14 0.32 10.03
C LYS A 42 13.74 -1.06 9.53
N PRO A 43 13.79 -2.11 10.37
CA PRO A 43 13.41 -3.44 9.94
C PRO A 43 11.91 -3.49 9.59
N VAL A 44 11.59 -4.18 8.50
CA VAL A 44 10.22 -4.54 8.14
C VAL A 44 10.03 -6.00 8.50
N ALA A 45 9.53 -6.26 9.71
CA ALA A 45 9.44 -7.62 10.27
C ALA A 45 8.43 -8.53 9.54
N ASP A 46 7.40 -7.94 8.94
CA ASP A 46 6.36 -8.68 8.21
C ASP A 46 6.14 -8.01 6.83
N PRO A 47 6.51 -8.67 5.73
CA PRO A 47 6.29 -8.16 4.37
C PRO A 47 4.83 -7.87 4.06
N LEU A 48 3.87 -8.55 4.72
CA LEU A 48 2.44 -8.32 4.49
C LEU A 48 1.99 -6.95 5.01
N LYS A 49 2.70 -6.35 5.96
CA LYS A 49 2.45 -4.97 6.41
C LYS A 49 2.72 -3.92 5.34
N LEU A 50 3.36 -4.29 4.23
CA LEU A 50 3.52 -3.41 3.07
C LEU A 50 2.22 -3.29 2.26
N ILE A 51 1.35 -4.29 2.30
CA ILE A 51 0.14 -4.35 1.45
C ILE A 51 -0.79 -3.15 1.69
N PRO A 52 -1.21 -2.83 2.94
CA PRO A 52 -2.12 -1.71 3.16
C PRO A 52 -1.58 -0.36 2.64
N PRO A 53 -0.36 0.09 2.99
CA PRO A 53 0.11 1.39 2.53
C PRO A 53 0.48 1.40 1.03
N MET A 54 0.84 0.26 0.43
CA MET A 54 1.00 0.17 -1.04
C MET A 54 -0.34 0.38 -1.76
N ILE A 55 -1.42 -0.25 -1.29
CA ILE A 55 -2.77 -0.07 -1.85
C ILE A 55 -3.24 1.38 -1.64
N GLN A 56 -3.05 1.93 -0.43
CA GLN A 56 -3.39 3.32 -0.13
C GLN A 56 -2.66 4.28 -1.06
N ARG A 57 -1.35 4.07 -1.26
CA ARG A 57 -0.55 4.92 -2.16
C ARG A 57 -1.01 4.78 -3.61
N PHE A 58 -1.32 3.58 -4.07
CA PHE A 58 -1.87 3.34 -5.39
C PHE A 58 -3.16 4.15 -5.59
N MET A 59 -4.16 3.96 -4.71
CA MET A 59 -5.45 4.66 -4.77
C MET A 59 -5.31 6.19 -4.67
N ALA A 60 -4.39 6.68 -3.85
CA ALA A 60 -4.15 8.12 -3.69
C ALA A 60 -3.54 8.77 -4.95
N THR A 61 -2.77 8.01 -5.72
CA THR A 61 -2.09 8.52 -6.93
C THR A 61 -2.86 8.29 -8.23
N ASP A 62 -3.84 7.40 -8.23
CA ASP A 62 -4.72 7.16 -9.37
C ASP A 62 -5.74 8.31 -9.54
N ARG A 63 -5.46 9.18 -10.51
CA ARG A 63 -6.32 10.34 -10.81
C ARG A 63 -7.68 9.93 -11.37
N ALA A 64 -7.75 8.84 -12.13
CA ALA A 64 -9.01 8.37 -12.71
C ALA A 64 -9.91 7.86 -11.58
N PHE A 65 -9.35 7.05 -10.68
CA PHE A 65 -10.04 6.64 -9.45
C PHE A 65 -10.50 7.84 -8.61
N ALA A 66 -9.62 8.83 -8.41
CA ALA A 66 -9.95 10.02 -7.63
C ALA A 66 -11.06 10.89 -8.25
N ARG A 67 -11.26 10.85 -9.57
CA ARG A 67 -12.38 11.52 -10.25
C ARG A 67 -13.67 10.73 -10.06
N ALA A 68 -13.67 9.44 -10.40
CA ALA A 68 -14.85 8.58 -10.25
C ALA A 68 -15.39 8.58 -8.81
N ARG A 69 -14.52 8.56 -7.80
CA ARG A 69 -14.92 8.62 -6.38
C ARG A 69 -15.63 9.93 -6.01
N ARG A 70 -15.29 11.06 -6.64
CA ARG A 70 -15.97 12.34 -6.42
C ARG A 70 -17.37 12.32 -7.01
N ASP A 71 -17.50 11.79 -8.22
CA ASP A 71 -18.78 11.72 -8.93
C ASP A 71 -19.78 10.82 -8.18
N THR A 72 -19.32 9.68 -7.65
CA THR A 72 -20.17 8.81 -6.79
C THR A 72 -20.61 9.50 -5.50
N LYS A 73 -19.72 10.25 -4.83
CA LYS A 73 -20.08 10.99 -3.61
C LYS A 73 -21.12 12.09 -3.89
N GLN A 74 -21.02 12.75 -5.04
CA GLN A 74 -21.97 13.77 -5.44
C GLN A 74 -23.36 13.17 -5.70
N ALA A 75 -23.42 12.02 -6.39
CA ALA A 75 -24.68 11.30 -6.64
C ALA A 75 -25.38 10.78 -5.37
N GLN A 76 -24.62 10.45 -4.32
CA GLN A 76 -25.16 9.98 -3.03
C GLN A 76 -25.67 11.12 -2.12
N SER A 77 -25.42 12.39 -2.48
CA SER A 77 -25.79 13.57 -1.69
C SER A 77 -27.02 14.32 -2.25
N THR A 78 -27.66 13.77 -3.27
CA THR A 78 -28.89 14.25 -3.95
C THR A 78 -29.96 13.19 -3.87
#